data_AF-A0A2V9K2U9-F1
#
_entry.id   AF-A0A2V9K2U9-F1
#
_cell.length_a   1.000
_cell.length_b   1.000
_cell.length_c   1.000
_cell.angle_alpha   90.00
_cell.angle_beta   90.00
_cell.angle_gamma   90.00
#
_symmetry.space_group_name_H-M   'P 1'
#
loop_
_entity.id
_entity.type
_entity.pdbx_description
1 polymer ?
#
loop_
_entity_poly.entity_id
_entity_poly.type
_entity_poly.pdbx_seq_one_letter_code
_entity_poly.pdbx_strand_id
1 'polypeptide(L)'
;MNNYDQLPVHLKGELLAGLAQAAERLGEREDAKGYLKCIVDTMPGTPYQARAQRWLDEPQTASKSAIVCQTCHEPGRLKNRLAAAKH
;
A
#
# COMPACT_ATOMS: atom_id res chain seq x y z
N MET A 1 -12.64 -14.06 -8.07
CA MET A 1 -11.61 -13.20 -8.69
C MET A 1 -11.95 -11.77 -8.31
N ASN A 2 -11.22 -11.18 -7.36
CA ASN A 2 -11.48 -9.80 -6.97
C ASN A 2 -10.91 -8.89 -8.07
N ASN A 3 -11.66 -7.85 -8.47
CA ASN A 3 -11.39 -7.03 -9.65
C ASN A 3 -10.03 -6.28 -9.63
N TYR A 4 -9.29 -6.35 -8.52
CA TYR A 4 -8.02 -5.63 -8.31
C TYR A 4 -6.78 -6.38 -8.80
N ASP A 5 -6.88 -7.68 -9.14
CA ASP A 5 -5.73 -8.47 -9.59
C ASP A 5 -5.16 -8.01 -10.95
N GLN A 6 -5.97 -7.30 -11.74
CA GLN A 6 -5.56 -6.73 -13.03
C GLN A 6 -4.88 -5.36 -12.87
N LEU A 7 -4.84 -4.78 -11.67
CA LEU A 7 -4.22 -3.47 -11.45
C LEU A 7 -2.69 -3.59 -11.44
N PRO A 8 -1.98 -2.60 -12.02
CA PRO A 8 -0.54 -2.47 -11.82
C PRO A 8 -0.17 -2.47 -10.33
N VAL A 9 0.97 -3.07 -9.98
CA VAL A 9 1.45 -3.27 -8.59
C VAL A 9 1.28 -2.02 -7.73
N HIS A 10 1.67 -0.86 -8.23
CA HIS A 10 1.55 0.39 -7.47
C HIS A 10 0.09 0.75 -7.16
N LEU A 11 -0.81 0.66 -8.14
CA LEU A 11 -2.23 0.99 -7.94
C LEU A 11 -2.93 -0.04 -7.04
N LYS A 12 -2.62 -1.32 -7.21
CA LYS A 12 -3.11 -2.39 -6.33
C LYS A 12 -2.67 -2.15 -4.89
N GLY A 13 -1.38 -1.86 -4.70
CA GLY A 13 -0.78 -1.59 -3.40
C GLY A 13 -1.40 -0.38 -2.71
N GLU A 14 -1.53 0.75 -3.40
CA GLU A 14 -2.14 1.96 -2.83
C GLU A 14 -3.62 1.75 -2.48
N LEU A 15 -4.38 1.04 -3.32
CA LEU A 15 -5.78 0.73 -3.04
C LEU A 15 -5.92 -0.11 -1.76
N LEU A 16 -5.24 -1.25 -1.68
CA LEU A 16 -5.35 -2.15 -0.54
C LEU A 16 -4.77 -1.53 0.74
N ALA A 17 -3.65 -0.80 0.63
CA ALA A 17 -3.07 -0.08 1.76
C ALA A 17 -4.00 1.03 2.27
N GLY A 18 -4.70 1.73 1.37
CA GLY A 18 -5.69 2.75 1.70
C GLY A 18 -6.88 2.17 2.44
N LEU A 19 -7.41 1.03 1.97
CA LEU A 19 -8.49 0.30 2.64
C LEU A 19 -8.06 -0.18 4.02
N ALA A 20 -6.87 -0.77 4.13
CA ALA A 20 -6.32 -1.21 5.42
C ALA A 20 -6.20 -0.05 6.42
N GLN A 21 -5.65 1.10 5.99
CA GLN A 21 -5.47 2.26 6.84
C GLN A 21 -6.81 2.91 7.24
N ALA A 22 -7.79 2.95 6.34
CA ALA A 22 -9.12 3.47 6.64
C ALA A 22 -9.85 2.58 7.66
N ALA A 23 -9.87 1.26 7.42
CA ALA A 23 -10.47 0.29 8.32
C ALA A 23 -9.84 0.35 9.73
N GLU A 24 -8.51 0.46 9.83
CA GLU A 24 -7.85 0.61 11.13
C GLU A 24 -8.34 1.87 11.88
N ARG A 25 -8.38 3.02 11.19
CA ARG A 25 -8.84 4.29 11.79
C ARG A 25 -10.31 4.27 12.23
N LEU A 26 -11.13 3.45 11.57
CA LEU A 26 -12.53 3.23 11.93
C LEU A 26 -12.71 2.18 13.05
N GLY A 27 -11.63 1.51 13.46
CA GLY A 27 -11.67 0.43 14.45
C GLY A 27 -12.08 -0.94 13.88
N GLU A 28 -12.21 -1.04 12.56
CA GLU A 28 -12.57 -2.26 11.82
C GLU A 28 -11.36 -3.19 11.68
N ARG A 29 -10.85 -3.70 12.82
CA ARG A 29 -9.55 -4.39 12.90
C ARG A 29 -9.46 -5.66 12.05
N GLU A 30 -10.54 -6.42 11.92
CA GLU A 30 -10.53 -7.64 11.12
C GLU A 30 -10.49 -7.35 9.62
N ASP A 31 -11.20 -6.31 9.17
CA ASP A 31 -11.13 -5.84 7.77
C ASP A 31 -9.74 -5.29 7.45
N ALA A 32 -9.17 -4.49 8.35
CA ALA A 32 -7.79 -4.01 8.23
C ALA A 32 -6.80 -5.19 8.04
N LYS A 33 -6.88 -6.21 8.89
CA LYS A 33 -6.05 -7.43 8.76
C LYS A 33 -6.32 -8.17 7.45
N GLY A 34 -7.57 -8.24 7.00
CA GLY A 34 -7.95 -8.87 5.74
C GLY A 34 -7.25 -8.22 4.54
N TYR A 35 -7.28 -6.89 4.47
CA TYR A 35 -6.59 -6.15 3.42
C TYR A 35 -5.06 -6.30 3.50
N LEU A 36 -4.48 -6.25 4.70
CA LEU A 36 -3.04 -6.45 4.89
C LEU A 36 -2.58 -7.84 4.44
N LYS A 37 -3.32 -8.90 4.80
CA LYS A 37 -3.03 -10.27 4.34
C LYS A 37 -3.12 -10.39 2.83
N CYS A 38 -4.13 -9.77 2.21
CA CYS A 38 -4.26 -9.73 0.76
C CYS A 38 -3.04 -9.07 0.08
N ILE A 39 -2.48 -8.01 0.68
CA ILE A 39 -1.23 -7.40 0.18
C ILE A 39 -0.06 -8.39 0.30
N VAL A 40 0.10 -9.04 1.46
CA VAL A 40 1.19 -10.00 1.70
C VAL A 40 1.14 -11.16 0.71
N ASP A 41 -0.05 -11.74 0.52
CA ASP A 41 -0.25 -12.93 -0.31
C ASP A 41 -0.10 -12.62 -1.81
N THR A 42 -0.58 -11.45 -2.25
CA THR A 42 -0.70 -11.15 -3.69
C THR A 42 0.38 -10.22 -4.24
N MET A 43 1.27 -9.69 -3.39
CA MET A 43 2.34 -8.75 -3.80
C MET A 43 3.72 -9.11 -3.23
N PRO A 44 4.16 -10.38 -3.30
CA PRO A 44 5.41 -10.82 -2.69
C PRO A 44 6.63 -10.07 -3.25
N GLY A 45 7.58 -9.73 -2.39
CA GLY A 45 8.83 -9.05 -2.75
C GLY A 45 8.69 -7.55 -3.01
N THR A 46 7.50 -6.97 -2.80
CA THR A 46 7.26 -5.53 -3.00
C THR A 46 7.41 -4.74 -1.70
N PRO A 47 7.68 -3.42 -1.77
CA PRO A 47 7.62 -2.55 -0.59
C PRO A 47 6.25 -2.58 0.13
N TYR A 48 5.16 -2.81 -0.62
CA TYR A 48 3.83 -2.96 -0.05
C TYR A 48 3.73 -4.18 0.86
N GLN A 49 4.22 -5.34 0.42
CA GLN A 49 4.24 -6.56 1.24
C GLN A 49 5.06 -6.37 2.51
N ALA A 50 6.25 -5.76 2.43
CA ALA A 50 7.07 -5.51 3.60
C ALA A 50 6.38 -4.61 4.65
N ARG A 51 5.72 -3.52 4.22
CA ARG A 51 4.99 -2.64 5.15
C ARG A 51 3.72 -3.28 5.69
N ALA A 52 3.00 -4.05 4.87
CA ALA A 52 1.80 -4.75 5.31
C ALA A 52 2.12 -5.83 6.33
N GLN A 53 3.18 -6.60 6.10
CA GLN A 53 3.69 -7.57 7.06
C GLN A 53 4.06 -6.90 8.38
N ARG A 54 4.74 -5.76 8.35
CA ARG A 54 5.08 -5.01 9.57
C ARG A 54 3.85 -4.60 10.38
N TRP A 55 2.78 -4.14 9.74
CA TRP A 55 1.53 -3.81 10.45
C TRP A 55 0.83 -5.05 11.01
N LEU A 56 0.96 -6.21 10.38
CA LEU A 56 0.43 -7.47 10.90
C LEU A 56 1.22 -7.97 12.12
N ASP A 57 2.55 -7.89 12.05
CA ASP A 57 3.46 -8.34 13.11
C ASP A 57 3.45 -7.37 14.31
N GLU A 58 3.34 -6.07 14.04
CA GLU A 58 3.36 -4.99 15.03
C GLU A 58 2.14 -4.06 14.85
N PRO A 59 0.91 -4.46 15.23
CA PRO A 59 -0.30 -3.65 15.01
C PRO A 59 -0.23 -2.22 15.58
N GLN A 60 0.53 -2.03 16.66
CA GLN A 60 0.81 -0.72 17.25
C GLN A 60 1.54 0.26 16.32
N THR A 61 2.13 -0.21 15.21
CA THR A 61 2.74 0.67 14.20
C THR A 61 1.69 1.40 13.36
N ALA A 62 0.46 0.90 13.28
CA ALA A 62 -0.61 1.55 12.51
C ALA A 62 -0.97 2.94 13.05
N SER A 63 -0.93 3.14 14.37
CA SER A 63 -1.17 4.44 15.00
C SER A 63 -0.02 5.43 14.84
N LYS A 64 1.17 4.96 14.45
CA LYS A 64 2.41 5.74 14.37
C LYS A 64 2.92 5.95 12.95
N SER A 65 2.26 5.38 11.96
CA SER A 65 2.74 5.38 10.58
C SER A 65 1.60 5.42 9.58
N ALA A 66 1.95 5.70 8.33
CA ALA A 66 1.05 5.53 7.19
C ALA A 66 1.60 4.42 6.28
N ILE A 67 0.71 3.62 5.72
CA ILE A 67 1.06 2.54 4.78
C ILE A 67 0.75 2.91 3.31
N VAL A 68 0.09 4.05 3.11
CA VAL A 68 -0.25 4.65 1.81
C VAL A 68 0.81 5.63 1.33
N CYS A 69 0.64 6.09 0.09
CA CYS A 69 1.45 7.09 -0.61
C CYS A 69 2.94 6.75 -0.60
N GLN A 70 3.28 5.47 -0.69
CA GLN A 70 4.62 4.98 -0.34
C GLN A 70 5.72 5.57 -1.20
N THR A 71 5.38 5.86 -2.45
CA THR A 71 6.29 6.37 -3.46
C THR A 71 5.69 7.54 -4.24
N CYS A 72 4.41 7.89 -4.00
CA CYS A 72 3.70 8.95 -4.73
C CYS A 72 4.32 10.33 -4.51
N HIS A 73 4.92 10.59 -3.34
CA HIS A 73 5.44 11.91 -2.93
C HIS A 73 6.98 11.95 -2.86
N GLU A 74 7.66 11.11 -3.64
CA GLU A 74 9.12 11.13 -3.71
C GLU A 74 9.65 12.41 -4.41
N PRO A 75 10.60 13.13 -3.80
CA PRO A 75 11.25 14.27 -4.44
C PRO A 75 11.83 13.87 -5.81
N GLY A 76 11.56 14.67 -6.84
CA GLY A 76 12.12 14.47 -8.19
C GLY A 76 11.36 13.49 -9.09
N ARG A 77 10.32 12.78 -8.61
CA ARG A 77 9.52 11.86 -9.45
C ARG A 77 8.91 12.56 -10.68
N LEU A 78 8.28 13.73 -10.51
CA LEU A 78 7.74 14.51 -11.62
C LEU A 78 8.84 15.02 -12.56
N LYS A 79 9.94 15.51 -12.00
CA LYS A 79 11.09 16.04 -12.77
C LYS A 79 11.64 14.97 -13.73
N ASN A 80 11.80 13.73 -13.25
CA ASN A 80 12.31 12.62 -14.07
C ASN A 80 11.35 12.25 -15.21
N ARG A 81 10.03 12.28 -14.95
CA ARG A 81 9.02 12.02 -16.00
C ARG A 81 8.96 13.12 -17.04
N LEU A 82 9.04 14.39 -16.62
CA LEU A 82 9.09 15.53 -17.54
C LEU A 82 10.34 15.53 -18.42
N ALA A 83 11.48 15.07 -17.89
CA ALA A 83 12.69 14.90 -18.68
C ALA A 83 12.53 13.81 -19.76
N ALA A 84 11.92 12.67 -19.41
CA ALA A 84 11.70 11.57 -20.34
C ALA A 84 10.69 11.87 -21.45
N ALA A 85 9.72 12.77 -21.20
CA ALA A 85 8.66 13.12 -22.16
C ALA A 85 9.05 14.21 -23.19
N LYS A 86 10.28 14.74 -23.12
CA LYS A 86 10.78 15.80 -24.01
C LYS A 86 11.55 15.28 -25.24
N HIS A 87 11.34 14.03 -25.62
CA HIS A 87 11.92 13.37 -26.79
C HIS A 87 10.81 12.80 -27.67
#